data_AF-A0A2E5SMQ5-F1
#
_entry.id   AF-A0A2E5SMQ5-F1
#
_cell.length_a   1.000
_cell.length_b   1.000
_cell.length_c   1.000
_cell.angle_alpha   90.00
_cell.angle_beta   90.00
_cell.angle_gamma   90.00
#
_symmetry.space_group_name_H-M   'P 1'
#
loop_
_entity.id
_entity.type
_entity.pdbx_description
1 polymer ?
#
loop_
_entity_poly.entity_id
_entity_poly.type
_entity_poly.pdbx_seq_one_letter_code
_entity_poly.pdbx_strand_id
1 'polypeptide(L)'
;MDATESHPDPNRWWKHRRRGYYTGKWWAILQTPCWVLLGIYDPKVLESMGVVIGWSYGISATLIVSYFGNNIAEAWAGKVKQ
;
A
#
# COMPACT_ATOMS: atom_id res chain seq x y z
N MET A 1 38.23 -7.94 10.30
CA MET A 1 37.06 -7.91 9.41
C MET A 1 36.32 -6.64 9.76
N ASP A 2 36.62 -5.57 9.03
CA ASP A 2 35.99 -4.28 9.26
C ASP A 2 34.50 -4.40 8.99
N ALA A 3 33.73 -4.25 10.06
CA ALA A 3 32.31 -3.98 9.99
C ALA A 3 32.13 -2.54 9.47
N THR A 4 32.52 -2.27 8.23
CA THR A 4 32.04 -1.10 7.51
C THR A 4 30.53 -1.27 7.40
N GLU A 5 29.83 -0.69 8.36
CA GLU A 5 28.49 -0.11 8.25
C GLU A 5 27.83 -0.46 6.91
N SER A 6 27.18 -1.64 6.84
CA SER A 6 26.35 -1.96 5.69
C SER A 6 25.11 -1.08 5.79
N HIS A 7 25.24 0.19 5.42
CA HIS A 7 24.10 1.07 5.28
C HIS A 7 23.11 0.36 4.37
N PRO A 8 21.87 0.09 4.82
CA PRO A 8 20.89 -0.64 4.03
C PRO A 8 20.74 0.07 2.69
N ASP A 9 20.96 -0.65 1.57
CA ASP A 9 20.87 -0.08 0.23
C ASP A 9 19.54 0.68 0.06
N PRO A 10 19.57 2.03 -0.07
CA PRO A 10 18.37 2.85 -0.19
C PRO A 10 17.49 2.42 -1.37
N ASN A 11 18.10 1.90 -2.45
CA ASN A 11 17.37 1.44 -3.63
C ASN A 11 16.52 0.21 -3.34
N ARG A 12 16.95 -0.66 -2.42
CA ARG A 12 16.21 -1.85 -2.03
C ARG A 12 14.92 -1.47 -1.30
N TRP A 13 14.99 -0.49 -0.42
CA TRP A 13 13.83 0.05 0.30
C TRP A 13 12.86 0.78 -0.63
N TRP A 14 13.38 1.61 -1.54
CA TRP A 14 12.59 2.27 -2.56
C TRP A 14 11.88 1.31 -3.51
N LYS A 15 12.54 0.22 -3.92
CA LYS A 15 11.96 -0.83 -4.76
C LYS A 15 10.85 -1.60 -4.02
N HIS A 16 11.07 -1.91 -2.74
CA HIS A 16 10.06 -2.58 -1.91
C HIS A 16 8.79 -1.72 -1.76
N ARG A 17 8.94 -0.42 -1.55
CA ARG A 17 7.80 0.51 -1.40
C ARG A 17 7.02 0.75 -2.68
N ARG A 18 7.70 0.93 -3.81
CA ARG A 18 7.04 1.01 -5.12
C ARG A 18 6.23 -0.25 -5.39
N ARG A 19 6.77 -1.44 -5.06
CA ARG A 19 6.02 -2.69 -5.14
C ARG A 19 4.79 -2.67 -4.23
N GLY A 20 4.93 -2.29 -2.96
CA GLY A 20 3.80 -2.15 -2.04
C GLY A 20 2.70 -1.22 -2.55
N TYR A 21 3.08 -0.07 -3.12
CA TYR A 21 2.15 0.86 -3.76
C TYR A 21 1.40 0.23 -4.94
N TYR A 22 2.11 -0.36 -5.91
CA TYR A 22 1.47 -0.97 -7.07
C TYR A 22 0.60 -2.16 -6.68
N THR A 23 1.07 -3.01 -5.76
CA THR A 23 0.28 -4.13 -5.22
C THR A 23 -0.98 -3.63 -4.52
N GLY A 24 -0.86 -2.62 -3.63
CA GLY A 24 -2.01 -2.04 -2.94
C GLY A 24 -3.04 -1.43 -3.88
N LYS A 25 -2.59 -0.73 -4.94
CA LYS A 25 -3.45 -0.19 -6.00
C LYS A 25 -4.16 -1.27 -6.80
N TRP A 26 -3.42 -2.24 -7.34
CA TRP A 26 -4.00 -3.33 -8.11
C TRP A 26 -4.96 -4.16 -7.27
N TRP A 27 -4.60 -4.43 -6.01
CA TRP A 27 -5.48 -5.13 -5.08
C TRP A 27 -6.79 -4.38 -4.86
N ALA A 28 -6.74 -3.07 -4.61
CA ALA A 28 -7.95 -2.23 -4.49
C ALA A 28 -8.81 -2.25 -5.76
N ILE A 29 -8.18 -2.08 -6.93
CA ILE A 29 -8.89 -2.07 -8.23
C ILE A 29 -9.56 -3.41 -8.52
N LEU A 30 -8.89 -4.52 -8.24
CA LEU A 30 -9.41 -5.86 -8.53
C LEU A 30 -10.45 -6.32 -7.51
N GLN A 31 -10.28 -6.02 -6.22
CA GLN A 31 -11.25 -6.46 -5.20
C GLN A 31 -12.57 -5.68 -5.27
N THR A 32 -12.55 -4.41 -5.67
CA THR A 32 -13.75 -3.56 -5.75
C THR A 32 -14.86 -4.17 -6.62
N PRO A 33 -14.62 -4.56 -7.88
CA PRO A 33 -15.64 -5.22 -8.70
C PRO A 33 -16.05 -6.58 -8.14
N CYS A 34 -15.14 -7.33 -7.49
CA CYS A 34 -15.52 -8.58 -6.83
C CYS A 34 -16.54 -8.34 -5.71
N TRP A 35 -16.32 -7.34 -4.84
CA TRP A 35 -17.28 -6.99 -3.78
C TRP A 35 -18.61 -6.49 -4.33
N VAL A 36 -18.58 -5.69 -5.41
CA VAL A 36 -19.80 -5.22 -6.08
C VAL A 36 -20.61 -6.39 -6.65
N LEU A 37 -19.96 -7.30 -7.37
CA LEU A 37 -20.62 -8.50 -7.91
C LEU A 37 -21.18 -9.38 -6.80
N LEU A 38 -20.45 -9.55 -5.70
CA LEU A 38 -20.91 -10.32 -4.55
C LEU A 38 -22.14 -9.68 -3.89
N GLY A 39 -22.16 -8.35 -3.76
CA GLY A 39 -23.29 -7.62 -3.21
C GLY A 39 -24.56 -7.68 -4.05
N ILE A 40 -24.41 -7.80 -5.37
CA ILE A 40 -25.55 -8.02 -6.29
C ILE A 40 -26.10 -9.45 -6.13
N TYR A 41 -25.23 -10.43 -5.92
CA TYR A 41 -25.63 -11.84 -5.81
C TYR A 41 -26.21 -12.19 -4.43
N ASP A 42 -25.54 -11.78 -3.34
CA ASP A 42 -26.00 -11.97 -1.98
C ASP A 42 -25.65 -10.75 -1.11
N PRO A 43 -26.62 -9.84 -0.88
CA PRO A 43 -26.37 -8.63 -0.12
C PRO A 43 -26.04 -8.91 1.36
N LYS A 44 -26.43 -10.05 1.93
CA LYS A 44 -26.14 -10.40 3.34
C LYS A 44 -24.66 -10.71 3.55
N VAL A 45 -23.96 -11.12 2.50
CA VAL A 45 -22.51 -11.38 2.59
C VAL A 45 -21.74 -10.07 2.80
N LEU A 46 -22.19 -8.95 2.22
CA LEU A 46 -21.54 -7.66 2.46
C LEU A 46 -21.70 -7.18 3.90
N GLU A 47 -22.88 -7.36 4.51
CA GLU A 47 -23.10 -7.00 5.92
C GLU A 47 -22.24 -7.84 6.86
N SER A 48 -22.19 -9.16 6.64
CA SER A 48 -21.41 -10.07 7.48
C SER A 48 -19.89 -9.91 7.31
N MET A 49 -19.43 -9.50 6.12
CA MET A 49 -18.01 -9.33 5.82
C MET A 49 -17.51 -7.88 5.99
N GLY A 50 -18.33 -6.96 6.51
CA GLY A 50 -17.98 -5.53 6.61
C GLY A 50 -16.62 -5.27 7.26
N VAL A 51 -16.27 -6.01 8.32
CA VAL A 51 -14.96 -5.89 8.99
C VAL A 51 -13.82 -6.34 8.06
N VAL A 52 -13.98 -7.45 7.33
CA VAL A 52 -12.98 -7.97 6.40
C VAL A 52 -12.75 -7.01 5.24
N ILE A 53 -13.84 -6.47 4.70
CA ILE A 53 -13.81 -5.44 3.65
C ILE A 53 -13.09 -4.18 4.17
N GLY A 54 -13.39 -3.76 5.40
CA GLY A 54 -12.71 -2.64 6.05
C GLY A 54 -11.20 -2.85 6.17
N TRP A 55 -10.75 -4.02 6.64
CA TRP A 55 -9.32 -4.35 6.72
C TRP A 55 -8.64 -4.46 5.35
N SER A 56 -9.33 -5.01 4.35
CA SER A 56 -8.75 -5.16 3.01
C SER A 56 -8.48 -3.82 2.33
N TYR A 57 -9.39 -2.85 2.48
CA TYR A 57 -9.16 -1.48 2.01
C TYR A 57 -8.20 -0.71 2.92
N GLY A 58 -8.22 -0.96 4.23
CA GLY A 58 -7.29 -0.38 5.20
C GLY A 58 -5.83 -0.67 4.84
N ILE A 59 -5.49 -1.93 4.54
CA ILE A 59 -4.13 -2.31 4.13
C ILE A 59 -3.72 -1.62 2.82
N SER A 60 -4.59 -1.63 1.81
CA SER A 60 -4.33 -0.92 0.55
C SER A 60 -4.10 0.57 0.76
N ALA A 61 -4.93 1.22 1.59
CA ALA A 61 -4.79 2.63 1.93
C ALA A 61 -3.48 2.90 2.66
N THR A 62 -3.11 2.07 3.65
CA THR A 62 -1.83 2.20 4.37
C THR A 62 -0.63 2.09 3.42
N LEU A 63 -0.64 1.14 2.48
CA LEU A 63 0.45 1.00 1.50
C LEU A 63 0.56 2.22 0.56
N ILE A 64 -0.57 2.76 0.13
CA ILE A 64 -0.62 3.94 -0.75
C ILE A 64 -0.16 5.19 0.00
N VAL A 65 -0.71 5.42 1.20
CA VAL A 65 -0.37 6.58 2.05
C VAL A 65 1.08 6.51 2.49
N SER A 66 1.61 5.34 2.86
CA SER A 66 3.02 5.18 3.24
C SER A 66 3.98 5.58 2.12
N TYR A 67 3.59 5.33 0.86
CA TYR A 67 4.37 5.77 -0.30
C TYR A 67 4.37 7.30 -0.45
N PHE A 68 3.19 7.94 -0.42
CA PHE A 68 3.09 9.39 -0.57
C PHE A 68 3.64 10.17 0.64
N GLY A 69 3.31 9.74 1.86
CA GLY A 69 3.77 10.36 3.09
C GLY A 69 5.29 10.37 3.19
N ASN A 70 5.95 9.31 2.73
CA ASN A 70 7.39 9.29 2.68
C ASN A 70 7.96 10.22 1.59
N ASN A 71 7.35 10.28 0.40
CA ASN A 71 7.80 11.21 -0.64
C ASN A 71 7.70 12.68 -0.18
N ILE A 72 6.62 13.01 0.56
CA ILE A 72 6.44 14.33 1.16
C ILE A 72 7.50 14.59 2.24
N ALA A 73 7.77 13.60 3.11
CA ALA A 73 8.79 13.71 4.13
C ALA A 73 10.20 13.91 3.53
N GLU A 74 10.52 13.22 2.44
CA GLU A 74 11.80 13.38 1.74
C GLU A 74 11.91 14.73 1.00
N ALA A 75 10.80 15.24 0.45
CA ALA A 75 10.73 16.58 -0.13
C ALA A 75 10.93 17.66 0.95
N TRP A 76 10.29 17.51 2.11
CA TRP A 76 10.48 18.40 3.27
C TRP A 76 11.89 18.33 3.86
N ALA A 77 12.52 17.16 3.83
CA ALA A 77 13.90 16.97 4.27
C ALA A 77 14.95 17.49 3.26
N GLY A 78 14.52 18.08 2.13
CA GLY A 78 15.41 18.65 1.12
C GLY A 78 16.22 17.62 0.33
N LYS A 79 15.84 16.33 0.36
CA LYS A 79 16.56 15.25 -0.33
C LYS A 79 16.15 15.04 -1.78
N VAL A 80 15.10 15.75 -2.24
CA VAL A 80 14.71 15.77 -3.65
C VAL A 80 15.59 16.78 -4.37
N LYS A 81 16.68 16.32 -5.02
CA LYS A 81 17.35 17.13 -6.05
C LYS A 81 16.31 17.41 -7.15
N GLN A 82 16.08 18.70 -7.41
CA GLN A 82 15.40 19.17 -8.62
C GLN A 82 16.09 18.64 -9.87
#